data_AF-K2RSJ9-F1
#
_entry.id   AF-K2RSJ9-F1
#
_cell.length_a   1.000
_cell.length_b   1.000
_cell.length_c   1.000
_cell.angle_alpha   90.00
_cell.angle_beta   90.00
_cell.angle_gamma   90.00
#
_symmetry.space_group_name_H-M   'P 1'
#
loop_
_entity.id
_entity.type
_entity.pdbx_description
1 polymer ?
#
loop_
_entity_poly.entity_id
_entity_poly.type
_entity_poly.pdbx_seq_one_letter_code
_entity_poly.pdbx_strand_id
1 'polypeptide(L)'
;MKPIEIFIDEFEAIRLRDYHDIQQKRSAEIMGVSQPTFHRILTSARKKIANALINGNTIVIRGKDQLIRYKCDDCGFKWQHPFKEYKKCPDCGSIRIILLKEDEKSSQDSEESLMDRKSYGGKGLGAGPPAVCKCPNCGYESPKTQGVPCSNTKCPECETPLCGNP
;
A
#
# COMPACT_ATOMS: atom_id res chain seq x y z
N MET A 1 -23.93 -0.27 26.04
CA MET A 1 -23.30 0.77 25.18
C MET A 1 -23.56 0.42 23.73
N LYS A 2 -23.98 1.38 22.91
CA LYS A 2 -24.22 1.12 21.48
C LYS A 2 -22.90 1.30 20.70
N PRO A 3 -22.50 0.37 19.81
CA PRO A 3 -21.31 0.56 18.99
C PRO A 3 -21.49 1.75 18.04
N ILE A 4 -20.41 2.49 17.79
CA ILE A 4 -20.36 3.57 16.81
C ILE A 4 -19.70 3.07 15.54
N GLU A 5 -20.39 3.25 14.43
CA GLU A 5 -19.95 2.77 13.12
C GLU A 5 -19.23 3.88 12.36
N ILE A 6 -17.96 3.62 12.01
CA ILE A 6 -17.12 4.47 11.16
C ILE A 6 -17.08 3.84 9.77
N PHE A 7 -17.45 4.58 8.74
CA PHE A 7 -17.38 4.08 7.37
C PHE A 7 -15.95 4.08 6.82
N ILE A 8 -15.67 3.28 5.79
CA ILE A 8 -14.33 3.25 5.15
C ILE A 8 -13.89 4.64 4.69
N ASP A 9 -14.77 5.43 4.10
CA ASP A 9 -14.45 6.80 3.67
C ASP A 9 -14.11 7.70 4.87
N GLU A 10 -14.81 7.54 5.99
CA GLU A 10 -14.56 8.27 7.23
C GLU A 10 -13.22 7.87 7.83
N PHE A 11 -12.91 6.57 7.82
CA PHE A 11 -11.62 6.04 8.26
C PHE A 11 -10.49 6.56 7.37
N GLU A 12 -10.64 6.52 6.05
CA GLU A 12 -9.62 6.97 5.10
C GLU A 12 -9.38 8.49 5.22
N ALA A 13 -10.44 9.28 5.43
CA ALA A 13 -10.30 10.72 5.67
C ALA A 13 -9.48 11.01 6.94
N ILE A 14 -9.73 10.27 8.04
CA ILE A 14 -8.94 10.36 9.27
C ILE A 14 -7.50 9.90 9.03
N ARG A 15 -7.29 8.78 8.33
CA ARG A 15 -5.96 8.25 8.02
C ARG A 15 -5.11 9.25 7.24
N LEU A 16 -5.67 9.87 6.21
CA LEU A 16 -4.96 10.84 5.39
C LEU A 16 -4.70 12.14 6.16
N ARG A 17 -5.73 12.68 6.83
CA ARG A 17 -5.65 14.02 7.43
C ARG A 17 -5.01 14.04 8.80
N ASP A 18 -5.42 13.14 9.69
CA ASP A 18 -5.09 13.20 11.12
C ASP A 18 -3.91 12.28 11.47
N TYR A 19 -3.72 11.18 10.74
CA TYR A 19 -2.59 10.26 10.97
C TYR A 19 -1.37 10.59 10.11
N HIS A 20 -1.54 10.85 8.81
CA HIS A 20 -0.44 11.19 7.89
C HIS A 20 -0.20 12.70 7.72
N ASP A 21 -1.00 13.55 8.36
CA ASP A 21 -0.92 15.02 8.27
C ASP A 21 -0.93 15.58 6.83
N ILE A 22 -1.67 14.93 5.93
CA ILE A 22 -1.77 15.37 4.53
C ILE A 22 -2.72 16.58 4.45
N GLN A 23 -2.35 17.57 3.62
CA GLN A 23 -3.19 18.74 3.39
C GLN A 23 -4.56 18.37 2.82
N GLN A 24 -5.63 19.02 3.31
CA GLN A 24 -7.02 18.68 2.97
C GLN A 24 -7.30 18.63 1.47
N LYS A 25 -6.77 19.60 0.72
CA LYS A 25 -6.93 19.63 -0.74
C LYS A 25 -6.32 18.36 -1.36
N ARG A 26 -5.12 17.99 -0.93
CA ARG A 26 -4.44 16.79 -1.39
C ARG A 26 -5.14 15.51 -0.95
N SER A 27 -5.67 15.45 0.27
CA SER A 27 -6.44 14.30 0.75
C SER A 27 -7.73 14.11 -0.04
N ALA A 28 -8.41 15.21 -0.42
CA ALA A 28 -9.59 15.17 -1.30
C ALA A 28 -9.23 14.64 -2.70
N GLU A 29 -8.11 15.08 -3.27
CA GLU A 29 -7.58 14.56 -4.55
C GLU A 29 -7.27 13.05 -4.47
N ILE A 30 -6.66 12.59 -3.38
CA ILE A 30 -6.34 11.16 -3.16
C ILE A 30 -7.63 10.34 -3.08
N MET A 31 -8.64 10.83 -2.38
CA MET A 31 -9.95 10.17 -2.27
C MET A 31 -10.82 10.32 -3.53
N GLY A 32 -10.40 11.12 -4.53
CA GLY A 32 -11.17 11.34 -5.74
C GLY A 32 -12.49 12.10 -5.52
N VAL A 33 -12.56 12.94 -4.48
CA VAL A 33 -13.77 13.72 -4.13
C VAL A 33 -13.49 15.21 -4.11
N SER A 34 -14.54 16.03 -4.13
CA SER A 34 -14.41 17.48 -3.96
C SER A 34 -13.88 17.85 -2.57
N GLN A 35 -13.15 18.96 -2.43
CA GLN A 35 -12.66 19.43 -1.13
C GLN A 35 -13.79 19.66 -0.09
N PRO A 36 -14.97 20.21 -0.45
CA PRO A 36 -16.13 20.26 0.45
C PRO A 36 -16.67 18.89 0.85
N THR A 37 -16.69 17.91 -0.07
CA THR A 37 -17.10 16.53 0.23
C THR A 37 -16.15 15.89 1.24
N PHE A 38 -14.83 15.99 1.00
CA PHE A 38 -13.82 15.52 1.94
C PHE A 38 -13.98 16.15 3.33
N HIS A 39 -14.22 17.47 3.38
CA HIS A 39 -14.45 18.17 4.64
C HIS A 39 -15.64 17.59 5.42
N ARG A 40 -16.76 17.31 4.74
CA ARG A 40 -17.95 16.71 5.36
C ARG A 40 -17.67 15.31 5.90
N ILE A 41 -16.96 14.48 5.14
CA ILE A 41 -16.57 13.12 5.55
C ILE A 41 -15.69 13.19 6.81
N LEU A 42 -14.63 14.00 6.78
CA LEU A 42 -13.72 14.16 7.91
C LEU A 42 -14.43 14.68 9.17
N THR A 43 -15.28 15.69 9.03
CA THR A 43 -16.04 16.25 10.16
C THR A 43 -17.01 15.22 10.75
N SER A 44 -17.67 14.42 9.92
CA SER A 44 -18.51 13.30 10.37
C SER A 44 -17.70 12.27 11.16
N ALA A 45 -16.54 11.85 10.62
CA ALA A 45 -15.64 10.89 11.24
C ALA A 45 -15.17 11.35 12.63
N ARG A 46 -14.67 12.60 12.72
CA ARG A 46 -14.20 13.17 14.00
C ARG A 46 -15.31 13.26 15.04
N LYS A 47 -16.54 13.63 14.63
CA LYS A 47 -17.69 13.69 15.55
C LYS A 47 -18.03 12.32 16.11
N LYS A 48 -18.00 11.28 15.27
CA LYS A 48 -18.25 9.89 15.71
C LYS A 48 -17.17 9.36 16.64
N ILE A 49 -15.90 9.62 16.31
CA ILE A 49 -14.76 9.25 17.17
C ILE A 49 -14.85 9.97 18.53
N ALA A 50 -15.09 11.28 18.53
CA ALA A 50 -15.24 12.05 19.77
C ALA A 50 -16.39 11.51 20.64
N ASN A 51 -17.54 11.21 20.03
CA ASN A 51 -18.67 10.60 20.72
C ASN A 51 -18.29 9.25 21.35
N ALA A 52 -17.55 8.40 20.60
CA ALA A 52 -17.13 7.10 21.09
C ALA A 52 -16.18 7.20 22.29
N LEU A 53 -15.22 8.12 22.23
CA LEU A 53 -14.26 8.34 23.30
C LEU A 53 -14.92 8.87 24.57
N ILE A 54 -15.84 9.83 24.45
CA ILE A 54 -16.53 10.44 25.59
C ILE A 54 -17.45 9.44 26.29
N ASN A 55 -18.21 8.67 25.51
CA ASN A 55 -19.22 7.76 26.04
C ASN A 55 -18.73 6.31 26.21
N GLY A 56 -17.44 6.06 25.98
CA GLY A 56 -16.83 4.72 26.07
C GLY A 56 -17.42 3.71 25.08
N ASN A 57 -17.96 4.15 23.94
CA ASN A 57 -18.52 3.24 22.95
C ASN A 57 -17.41 2.53 22.17
N THR A 58 -17.64 1.24 21.86
CA THR A 58 -16.82 0.51 20.89
C THR A 58 -16.93 1.15 19.50
N ILE A 59 -15.78 1.38 18.86
CA ILE A 59 -15.71 1.81 17.47
C ILE A 59 -15.67 0.58 16.58
N VAL A 60 -16.56 0.52 15.59
CA VAL A 60 -16.59 -0.55 14.59
C VAL A 60 -16.41 0.09 13.22
N ILE A 61 -15.38 -0.33 12.47
CA ILE A 61 -15.20 0.11 11.10
C ILE A 61 -16.11 -0.75 10.21
N ARG A 62 -16.99 -0.11 9.43
CA ARG A 62 -17.90 -0.77 8.50
C ARG A 62 -17.71 -0.26 7.07
N GLY A 63 -17.77 -1.18 6.13
CA GLY A 63 -17.80 -0.88 4.70
C GLY A 63 -17.41 -2.11 3.92
N LYS A 64 -17.76 -2.15 2.64
CA LYS A 64 -17.25 -3.19 1.76
C LYS A 64 -15.81 -2.80 1.41
N ASP A 65 -14.86 -3.66 1.76
CA ASP A 65 -13.49 -3.57 1.27
C ASP A 65 -13.50 -3.96 -0.22
N GLN A 66 -14.02 -3.07 -1.07
CA GLN A 66 -13.95 -3.26 -2.52
C GLN A 66 -12.54 -2.88 -2.98
N LEU A 67 -11.55 -3.64 -2.50
CA LEU A 67 -10.22 -3.60 -3.06
C LEU A 67 -10.32 -4.14 -4.48
N ILE A 68 -10.25 -3.23 -5.45
CA ILE A 68 -10.12 -3.62 -6.84
C ILE A 68 -8.68 -4.09 -7.02
N ARG A 69 -8.52 -5.38 -7.25
CA ARG A 69 -7.22 -5.97 -7.58
C ARG A 69 -6.99 -5.90 -9.08
N TYR A 70 -5.81 -5.46 -9.45
CA TYR A 70 -5.34 -5.33 -10.81
C TYR A 70 -4.15 -6.24 -11.05
N LYS A 71 -4.00 -6.72 -12.29
CA LYS A 71 -2.82 -7.41 -12.79
C LYS A 71 -2.48 -6.85 -14.17
N CYS A 72 -1.23 -6.46 -14.39
CA CYS A 72 -0.75 -6.18 -15.73
C CYS A 72 -0.51 -7.48 -16.50
N ASP A 73 -1.02 -7.57 -17.72
CA ASP A 73 -0.81 -8.74 -18.56
C ASP A 73 0.62 -8.79 -19.12
N ASP A 74 1.23 -7.63 -19.34
CA ASP A 74 2.56 -7.52 -19.96
C ASP A 74 3.71 -7.80 -19.00
N CYS A 75 3.71 -7.20 -17.81
CA CYS A 75 4.79 -7.38 -16.83
C CYS A 75 4.38 -8.27 -15.64
N GLY A 76 3.11 -8.68 -15.56
CA GLY A 76 2.62 -9.48 -14.46
C GLY A 76 2.44 -8.74 -13.13
N PHE A 77 2.76 -7.44 -13.06
CA PHE A 77 2.66 -6.62 -11.85
C PHE A 77 1.23 -6.63 -11.30
N LYS A 78 1.08 -6.93 -10.00
CA LYS A 78 -0.22 -6.98 -9.31
C LYS A 78 -0.30 -5.87 -8.28
N TRP A 79 -1.42 -5.17 -8.22
CA TRP A 79 -1.66 -4.14 -7.21
C TRP A 79 -3.14 -4.06 -6.85
N GLN A 80 -3.44 -3.38 -5.74
CA GLN A 80 -4.81 -3.21 -5.27
C GLN A 80 -5.05 -1.77 -4.89
N HIS A 81 -6.24 -1.26 -5.19
CA HIS A 81 -6.65 0.07 -4.79
C HIS A 81 -8.15 0.09 -4.47
N PRO A 82 -8.58 0.77 -3.40
CA PRO A 82 -9.98 0.74 -2.98
C PRO A 82 -10.93 1.46 -3.95
N PHE A 83 -10.51 2.57 -4.58
CA PHE A 83 -11.44 3.39 -5.39
C PHE A 83 -10.93 3.90 -6.75
N LYS A 84 -9.65 3.68 -7.09
CA LYS A 84 -9.03 4.30 -8.25
C LYS A 84 -8.94 3.31 -9.39
N GLU A 85 -9.51 3.72 -10.52
CA GLU A 85 -9.34 3.04 -11.80
C GLU A 85 -8.00 3.43 -12.43
N TYR A 86 -7.25 2.42 -12.88
CA TYR A 86 -5.97 2.60 -13.54
C TYR A 86 -6.15 2.40 -15.05
N LYS A 87 -5.76 3.41 -15.84
CA LYS A 87 -5.71 3.31 -17.31
C LYS A 87 -4.38 2.76 -17.83
N LYS A 88 -3.33 2.81 -17.00
CA LYS A 88 -1.98 2.33 -17.31
C LYS A 88 -1.39 1.63 -16.08
N CYS A 89 -0.62 0.58 -16.32
CA CYS A 89 0.16 -0.11 -15.31
C CYS A 89 1.15 0.89 -14.69
N PRO A 90 1.19 1.01 -13.35
CA PRO A 90 2.12 1.93 -12.68
C PRO A 90 3.58 1.49 -12.78
N ASP A 91 3.84 0.24 -13.14
CA ASP A 91 5.18 -0.33 -13.24
C ASP A 91 5.77 -0.19 -14.66
N CYS A 92 5.07 -0.71 -15.68
CA CYS A 92 5.57 -0.71 -17.07
C CYS A 92 4.88 0.29 -18.01
N GLY A 93 3.87 1.03 -17.55
CA GLY A 93 3.10 1.97 -18.37
C GLY A 93 2.13 1.33 -19.37
N SER A 94 2.05 -0.01 -19.43
CA SER A 94 1.14 -0.72 -20.34
C SER A 94 -0.33 -0.42 -20.04
N ILE A 95 -1.15 -0.36 -21.09
CA ILE A 95 -2.61 -0.25 -21.00
C ILE A 95 -3.30 -1.60 -20.75
N ARG A 96 -2.57 -2.73 -20.88
CA ARG A 96 -3.12 -4.08 -20.69
C ARG A 96 -3.18 -4.43 -19.20
N ILE A 97 -4.27 -4.03 -18.57
CA ILE A 97 -4.56 -4.27 -17.15
C ILE A 97 -5.82 -5.11 -17.04
N ILE A 98 -5.74 -6.17 -16.23
CA ILE A 98 -6.83 -7.11 -15.93
C ILE A 98 -7.32 -6.82 -14.51
N LEU A 99 -8.64 -6.71 -14.32
CA LEU A 99 -9.25 -6.67 -13.00
C LEU A 99 -9.48 -8.10 -12.50
N LEU A 100 -8.92 -8.42 -11.33
CA LEU A 100 -9.16 -9.69 -10.65
C LEU A 100 -10.43 -9.54 -9.81
N LYS A 101 -11.55 -10.10 -10.28
CA LYS A 101 -12.77 -10.23 -9.47
C LYS A 101 -12.64 -11.48 -8.61
N GLU A 102 -12.99 -11.40 -7.33
CA GLU A 102 -13.15 -12.58 -6.49
C GLU A 102 -14.46 -13.26 -6.90
N ASP A 103 -14.36 -14.37 -7.63
CA ASP A 103 -15.52 -15.22 -7.91
C ASP A 103 -15.99 -15.86 -6.59
N GLU A 104 -17.28 -15.72 -6.29
CA GLU A 104 -17.89 -16.24 -5.07
C GLU A 104 -17.92 -17.79 -5.07
N LYS A 105 -17.41 -18.36 -3.96
CA LYS A 105 -17.71 -19.67 -3.32
C LYS A 105 -16.95 -20.90 -3.86
N SER A 106 -16.47 -21.85 -3.05
CA SER A 106 -16.75 -22.20 -1.65
C SER A 106 -15.70 -23.16 -1.05
N SER A 107 -15.52 -23.07 0.27
CA SER A 107 -15.32 -24.18 1.23
C SER A 107 -14.24 -25.22 0.96
N GLN A 108 -13.19 -25.19 1.78
CA GLN A 108 -12.80 -26.37 2.57
C GLN A 108 -12.29 -25.89 3.93
N ASP A 109 -13.02 -26.28 4.96
CA ASP A 109 -12.63 -26.15 6.35
C ASP A 109 -11.29 -26.83 6.59
N SER A 110 -10.39 -26.15 7.29
CA SER A 110 -9.48 -26.82 8.22
C SER A 110 -9.30 -25.92 9.42
N GLU A 111 -9.78 -26.43 10.56
CA GLU A 111 -9.37 -26.00 11.88
C GLU A 111 -7.85 -25.91 11.93
N GLU A 112 -7.32 -24.71 12.17
CA GLU A 112 -6.06 -24.61 12.89
C GLU A 112 -6.11 -23.46 13.89
N SER A 113 -6.04 -23.91 15.13
CA SER A 113 -5.99 -23.21 16.40
C SER A 113 -5.22 -21.88 16.42
N LEU A 114 -5.75 -20.98 17.26
CA LEU A 114 -5.01 -19.93 17.93
C LEU A 114 -3.60 -20.40 18.37
N MET A 115 -2.64 -19.49 18.21
CA MET A 115 -1.25 -19.48 18.70
C MET A 115 -0.19 -20.01 17.73
N ASP A 116 0.31 -19.11 16.89
CA ASP A 116 1.75 -19.02 16.65
C ASP A 116 2.14 -17.59 16.24
N ARG A 117 2.70 -16.84 17.20
CA ARG A 117 3.54 -15.69 16.86
C ARG A 117 4.79 -16.26 16.20
N LYS A 118 4.76 -16.49 14.89
CA LYS A 118 5.98 -16.75 14.11
C LYS A 118 6.85 -15.49 14.18
N SER A 119 7.71 -15.46 15.20
CA SER A 119 8.90 -14.63 15.20
C SER A 119 9.68 -15.06 13.97
N TYR A 120 9.77 -14.21 12.94
CA TYR A 120 10.72 -14.38 11.84
C TYR A 120 12.15 -14.10 12.35
N GLY A 121 12.53 -14.70 13.48
CA GLY A 121 13.91 -14.91 13.89
C GLY A 121 14.45 -16.12 13.15
N GLY A 122 14.50 -16.05 11.82
CA GLY A 122 15.26 -17.01 11.04
C GLY A 122 16.73 -16.89 11.41
N LYS A 123 17.44 -18.02 11.50
CA LYS A 123 18.91 -18.01 11.44
C LYS A 123 19.28 -17.33 10.12
N GLY A 124 19.75 -16.09 10.20
CA GLY A 124 20.18 -15.34 9.04
C GLY A 124 21.30 -16.08 8.33
N LEU A 125 20.95 -16.79 7.26
CA LEU A 125 21.83 -16.99 6.13
C LEU A 125 21.89 -15.64 5.41
N GLY A 126 22.58 -14.68 6.02
CA GLY A 126 22.81 -13.39 5.41
C GLY A 126 23.63 -13.65 4.15
N ALA A 127 22.98 -13.67 2.99
CA ALA A 127 23.67 -13.40 1.74
C ALA A 127 24.40 -12.07 1.99
N GLY A 128 25.73 -12.13 1.98
CA GLY A 128 26.57 -10.98 2.26
C GLY A 128 26.22 -9.80 1.34
N PRO A 129 26.77 -8.62 1.59
CA PRO A 129 26.60 -7.50 0.66
C PRO A 129 26.96 -7.93 -0.77
N PRO A 130 26.18 -7.51 -1.76
CA PRO A 130 26.37 -7.91 -3.16
C PRO A 130 27.78 -7.55 -3.64
N ALA A 131 28.42 -8.43 -4.40
CA ALA A 131 29.77 -8.21 -4.90
C ALA A 131 29.82 -7.16 -6.03
N VAL A 132 28.70 -6.98 -6.74
CA VAL A 132 28.58 -6.13 -7.93
C VAL A 132 27.34 -5.24 -7.84
N CYS A 133 27.50 -3.98 -8.26
CA CYS A 133 26.40 -3.05 -8.49
C CYS A 133 26.05 -3.04 -9.98
N LYS A 134 24.79 -3.34 -10.32
CA LYS A 134 24.28 -3.42 -11.68
C LYS A 134 23.27 -2.31 -11.97
N CYS A 135 23.29 -1.75 -13.17
CA CYS A 135 22.31 -0.79 -13.63
C CYS A 135 21.05 -1.53 -14.11
N PRO A 136 19.86 -1.25 -13.55
CA PRO A 136 18.62 -1.91 -13.98
C PRO A 136 18.13 -1.43 -15.36
N ASN A 137 18.65 -0.31 -15.86
CA ASN A 137 18.18 0.32 -17.09
C ASN A 137 19.00 -0.12 -18.32
N CYS A 138 20.33 -0.08 -18.25
CA CYS A 138 21.22 -0.43 -19.37
C CYS A 138 22.06 -1.69 -19.14
N GLY A 139 22.02 -2.28 -17.95
CA GLY A 139 22.79 -3.50 -17.62
C GLY A 139 24.26 -3.28 -17.27
N TYR A 140 24.76 -2.05 -17.22
CA TYR A 140 26.12 -1.72 -16.77
C TYR A 140 26.45 -2.33 -15.40
N GLU A 141 27.67 -2.86 -15.23
CA GLU A 141 28.13 -3.51 -14.00
C GLU A 141 29.39 -2.83 -13.45
N SER A 142 29.46 -2.67 -12.14
CA SER A 142 30.62 -2.08 -11.43
C SER A 142 30.86 -2.79 -10.09
N PRO A 143 32.12 -2.87 -9.61
CA PRO A 143 32.41 -3.51 -8.34
C PRO A 143 31.78 -2.75 -7.16
N LYS A 144 31.32 -3.48 -6.14
CA LYS A 144 30.75 -2.89 -4.93
C LYS A 144 31.81 -2.15 -4.12
N THR A 145 31.61 -0.86 -3.89
CA THR A 145 32.34 -0.11 -2.86
C THR A 145 31.83 -0.49 -1.48
N GLN A 146 32.72 -1.00 -0.62
CA GLN A 146 32.37 -1.35 0.77
C GLN A 146 31.88 -0.10 1.53
N GLY A 147 30.83 -0.27 2.33
CA GLY A 147 30.22 0.83 3.11
C GLY A 147 29.31 1.78 2.32
N VAL A 148 29.28 1.70 0.98
CA VAL A 148 28.42 2.56 0.14
C VAL A 148 27.33 1.73 -0.53
N PRO A 149 26.03 1.96 -0.25
CA PRO A 149 24.92 1.28 -0.95
C PRO A 149 25.01 1.47 -2.47
N CYS A 150 24.69 0.45 -3.27
CA CYS A 150 24.76 0.56 -4.75
C CYS A 150 23.84 1.68 -5.27
N SER A 151 22.72 1.91 -4.58
CA SER A 151 21.75 2.97 -4.88
C SER A 151 22.30 4.39 -4.74
N ASN A 152 23.46 4.57 -4.08
CA ASN A 152 24.09 5.88 -3.90
C ASN A 152 24.99 6.26 -5.09
N THR A 153 25.24 5.34 -6.02
CA THR A 153 26.07 5.54 -7.22
C THR A 153 25.18 5.55 -8.46
N LYS A 154 25.42 6.53 -9.36
CA LYS A 154 24.73 6.62 -10.65
C LYS A 154 25.51 5.87 -11.73
N CYS A 155 24.78 5.25 -12.64
CA CYS A 155 25.35 4.62 -13.83
C CYS A 155 26.04 5.67 -14.72
N PRO A 156 27.28 5.42 -15.19
CA PRO A 156 27.97 6.36 -16.08
C PRO A 156 27.36 6.43 -17.49
N GLU A 157 26.62 5.38 -17.91
CA GLU A 157 26.03 5.30 -19.25
C GLU A 157 24.67 5.98 -19.36
N CYS A 158 23.85 5.95 -18.30
CA CYS A 158 22.45 6.42 -18.37
C CYS A 158 21.95 7.11 -17.10
N GLU A 159 22.87 7.46 -16.19
CA GLU A 159 22.63 8.21 -14.94
C GLU A 159 21.64 7.57 -13.94
N THR A 160 21.13 6.38 -14.24
CA THR A 160 20.19 5.64 -13.38
C THR A 160 20.93 5.11 -12.14
N PRO A 161 20.37 5.22 -10.92
CA PRO A 161 20.96 4.62 -9.73
C PRO A 161 21.19 3.11 -9.89
N LEU A 162 22.35 2.62 -9.43
CA LEU A 162 22.68 1.20 -9.50
C LEU A 162 21.95 0.40 -8.40
N CYS A 163 21.73 -0.90 -8.62
CA CYS A 163 21.20 -1.83 -7.64
C CYS A 163 22.20 -2.94 -7.32
N GLY A 164 22.08 -3.53 -6.12
CA GLY A 164 22.92 -4.66 -5.73
C GLY A 164 22.42 -5.95 -6.35
N ASN A 165 23.27 -6.65 -7.09
CA ASN A 165 22.96 -7.99 -7.60
C ASN A 165 23.62 -9.03 -6.66
N PRO A 166 22.88 -10.01 -6.13
CA PRO A 166 23.44 -11.05 -5.27
C PRO A 166 24.52 -11.88 -5.99
#